data_AF-A0A8T3T791-F1
#
_entry.id   AF-A0A8T3T791-F1
#
_cell.length_a   1.000
_cell.length_b   1.000
_cell.length_c   1.000
_cell.angle_alpha   90.00
_cell.angle_beta   90.00
_cell.angle_gamma   90.00
#
_symmetry.space_group_name_H-M   'P 1'
#
loop_
_entity.id
_entity.type
_entity.pdbx_description
1 polymer ?
#
loop_
_entity_poly.entity_id
_entity_poly.type
_entity_poly.pdbx_seq_one_letter_code
_entity_poly.pdbx_strand_id
1 'polypeptide(L)'
;MADGLDLRPRTAHAAAMVFPWQRRNVPPELAERVPPGQVLTEKFPVLQFGRVPDYGDLSGWDFRVWGAVVEPFSLKWAEFRSLP
;
A
#
# COMPACT_ATOMS: atom_id res chain seq x y z
N MET A 1 -36.92 43.21 -6.25
CA MET A 1 -36.59 41.84 -5.79
C MET A 1 -35.84 41.18 -6.93
N ALA A 2 -34.51 41.17 -6.87
CA ALA A 2 -33.65 40.56 -7.89
C ALA A 2 -32.29 40.17 -7.28
N ASP A 3 -31.84 38.98 -7.69
CA ASP A 3 -30.48 38.43 -7.82
C ASP A 3 -29.50 38.25 -6.65
N GLY A 4 -28.86 37.08 -6.66
CA GLY A 4 -27.73 36.72 -5.82
C GLY A 4 -27.31 35.25 -5.92
N LEU A 5 -26.94 34.76 -7.11
CA LEU A 5 -26.06 33.61 -7.25
C LEU A 5 -24.67 34.03 -6.76
N ASP A 6 -24.20 33.47 -5.64
CA ASP A 6 -22.78 33.52 -5.26
C ASP A 6 -22.23 32.10 -5.00
N LEU A 7 -21.08 31.85 -5.60
CA LEU A 7 -20.41 30.58 -5.77
C LEU A 7 -19.16 30.54 -4.87
N ARG A 8 -19.04 29.44 -4.09
CA ARG A 8 -17.83 28.83 -3.47
C ARG A 8 -17.44 29.27 -2.04
N PRO A 9 -16.54 28.54 -1.33
CA PRO A 9 -16.21 27.10 -1.37
C PRO A 9 -16.40 26.39 -0.01
N ARG A 10 -16.73 25.08 -0.06
CA ARG A 10 -16.54 24.16 1.07
C ARG A 10 -15.04 24.03 1.33
N THR A 11 -14.56 24.56 2.44
CA THR A 11 -13.20 24.26 2.92
C THR A 11 -13.22 24.06 4.41
N ALA A 12 -13.52 22.83 4.83
CA ALA A 12 -13.09 22.34 6.13
C ALA A 12 -11.59 22.09 6.04
N HIS A 13 -10.78 23.08 6.41
CA HIS A 13 -9.39 22.83 6.76
C HIS A 13 -9.39 22.18 8.15
N ALA A 14 -9.51 20.86 8.19
CA ALA A 14 -9.12 20.11 9.37
C ALA A 14 -7.59 20.26 9.51
N ALA A 15 -7.17 21.21 10.33
CA ALA A 15 -5.78 21.26 10.78
C ALA A 15 -5.49 19.92 11.46
N ALA A 16 -4.61 19.12 10.84
CA ALA A 16 -4.18 17.86 11.39
C ALA A 16 -3.55 18.12 12.76
N MET A 17 -4.22 17.71 13.83
CA MET A 17 -3.64 17.72 15.17
C MET A 17 -2.48 16.72 15.17
N VAL A 18 -1.26 17.25 15.17
CA VAL A 18 -0.03 16.47 15.28
C VAL A 18 0.28 16.30 16.75
N PHE A 19 0.16 15.07 17.25
CA PHE A 19 0.42 14.78 18.65
C PHE A 19 1.92 14.54 18.92
N PRO A 20 2.42 14.86 20.13
CA PRO A 20 3.86 14.91 20.44
C PRO A 20 4.59 13.55 20.38
N TRP A 21 3.89 12.42 20.32
CA TRP A 21 4.50 11.10 20.12
C TRP A 21 4.72 10.73 18.64
N GLN A 22 4.17 11.50 17.69
CA GLN A 22 4.31 11.24 16.24
C GLN A 22 5.60 11.80 15.64
N ARG A 23 6.35 12.63 16.38
CA ARG A 23 7.61 13.25 15.92
C ARG A 23 8.83 12.60 16.54
N ARG A 24 9.03 11.30 16.34
CA ARG A 24 10.35 10.71 16.53
C ARG A 24 10.89 10.24 15.19
N ASN A 25 11.91 10.96 14.72
CA ASN A 25 12.86 10.60 13.66
C ASN A 25 12.36 10.59 12.21
N VAL A 26 11.76 11.69 11.73
CA VAL A 26 11.57 11.91 10.28
C VAL A 26 12.53 13.02 9.81
N PRO A 27 13.47 12.73 8.89
CA PRO A 27 14.29 13.76 8.27
C PRO A 27 13.44 14.84 7.58
N PRO A 28 13.82 16.13 7.63
CA PRO A 28 13.01 17.22 7.07
C PRO A 28 12.60 17.02 5.61
N GLU A 29 13.47 16.43 4.79
CA GLU A 29 13.25 16.14 3.38
C GLU A 29 12.18 15.06 3.12
N LEU A 30 11.84 14.26 4.12
CA LEU A 30 10.82 13.21 4.04
C LEU A 30 9.51 13.61 4.72
N ALA A 31 9.49 14.72 5.48
CA ALA A 31 8.36 15.10 6.32
C ALA A 31 7.06 15.32 5.53
N GLU A 32 7.13 15.84 4.30
CA GLU A 32 5.96 16.02 3.43
C GLU A 32 5.37 14.69 2.92
N ARG A 33 6.18 13.62 2.89
CA ARG A 33 5.77 12.29 2.39
C ARG A 33 5.22 11.38 3.47
N VAL A 34 5.37 11.74 4.75
CA VAL A 34 4.86 10.97 5.88
C VAL A 34 3.46 11.48 6.25
N PRO A 35 2.39 10.69 6.05
CA PRO A 35 1.04 11.11 6.40
C PRO A 35 0.90 11.41 7.90
N PRO A 36 0.02 12.37 8.28
CA PRO A 36 -0.32 12.59 9.68
C PRO A 36 -0.81 11.29 10.33
N GLY A 37 -0.22 10.93 11.46
CA GLY A 37 -0.55 9.70 12.22
C GLY A 37 0.47 8.59 12.04
N GLN A 38 1.35 8.69 11.04
CA GLN A 38 2.27 7.64 10.66
C GLN A 38 3.68 7.88 11.23
N VAL A 39 4.39 6.80 11.50
CA VAL A 39 5.78 6.81 11.97
C VAL A 39 6.68 6.25 10.86
N LEU A 40 7.84 6.88 10.62
CA LEU A 40 8.87 6.34 9.76
C LEU A 40 9.58 5.19 10.48
N THR A 41 9.52 3.98 9.92
CA THR A 41 10.20 2.80 10.47
C THR A 41 11.32 2.36 9.55
N GLU A 42 12.51 2.15 10.11
CA GLU A 42 13.64 1.52 9.41
C GLU A 42 13.46 -0.01 9.28
N LYS A 43 12.66 -0.59 10.18
CA LYS A 43 12.42 -2.03 10.23
C LYS A 43 11.25 -2.39 9.34
N PHE A 44 11.43 -3.46 8.56
CA PHE A 44 10.33 -4.09 7.84
C PHE A 44 9.37 -4.77 8.82
N PRO A 45 8.04 -4.63 8.60
CA PRO A 45 7.08 -5.39 9.38
C PRO A 45 7.24 -6.88 9.11
N VAL A 46 7.06 -7.68 10.15
CA VAL A 46 6.96 -9.13 9.99
C VAL A 46 5.57 -9.45 9.46
N LEU A 47 5.49 -9.80 8.16
CA LEU A 47 4.24 -10.09 7.45
C LEU A 47 3.98 -11.60 7.30
N GLN A 48 4.48 -12.42 8.24
CA GLN A 48 4.23 -13.85 8.21
C GLN A 48 3.02 -14.21 9.06
N PHE A 49 2.10 -14.95 8.46
CA PHE A 49 1.03 -15.61 9.20
C PHE A 49 1.17 -17.12 9.01
N GLY A 50 1.51 -17.82 10.09
CA GLY A 50 1.70 -19.27 10.07
C GLY A 50 3.09 -19.72 9.60
N ARG A 51 3.19 -21.01 9.24
CA ARG A 51 4.44 -21.65 8.84
C ARG A 51 4.78 -21.28 7.40
N VAL A 52 6.03 -20.89 7.16
CA VAL A 52 6.56 -20.70 5.81
C VAL A 52 6.68 -22.07 5.11
N PRO A 53 6.08 -22.26 3.92
CA PRO A 53 6.25 -23.49 3.16
C PRO A 53 7.71 -23.70 2.74
N ASP A 54 8.19 -24.93 2.89
CA ASP A 54 9.47 -25.37 2.36
C ASP A 54 9.20 -26.31 1.17
N TYR A 55 9.74 -25.96 0.02
CA TYR A 55 9.53 -26.69 -1.22
C TYR A 55 10.67 -27.69 -1.53
N GLY A 56 11.86 -27.53 -0.94
CA GLY A 56 13.07 -28.25 -1.35
C GLY A 56 13.57 -27.86 -2.75
N ASP A 57 12.73 -28.03 -3.77
CA ASP A 57 12.89 -27.54 -5.13
C ASP A 57 11.56 -26.98 -5.69
N LEU A 58 11.64 -26.16 -6.75
CA LEU A 58 10.46 -25.44 -7.26
C LEU A 58 9.66 -26.22 -8.31
N SER A 59 9.87 -27.53 -8.45
CA SER A 59 9.10 -28.36 -9.40
C SER A 59 7.61 -28.45 -9.03
N GLY A 60 7.31 -28.44 -7.73
CA GLY A 60 5.95 -28.43 -7.19
C GLY A 60 5.30 -27.05 -7.15
N TRP A 61 5.99 -25.99 -7.57
CA TRP A 61 5.47 -24.63 -7.54
C TRP A 61 4.60 -24.34 -8.77
N ASP A 62 3.45 -23.69 -8.56
CA ASP A 62 2.61 -23.14 -9.61
C ASP A 62 1.95 -21.81 -9.19
N PHE A 63 1.74 -20.93 -10.16
CA PHE A 63 0.97 -19.71 -10.01
C PHE A 63 -0.30 -19.81 -10.84
N ARG A 64 -1.45 -19.71 -10.19
CA ARG A 64 -2.76 -19.88 -10.83
C ARG A 64 -3.56 -18.59 -10.80
N VAL A 65 -4.04 -18.17 -11.96
CA VAL A 65 -5.00 -17.07 -12.14
C VAL A 65 -6.36 -17.66 -12.47
N TRP A 66 -7.36 -17.34 -11.66
CA TRP A 66 -8.69 -17.94 -11.73
C TRP A 66 -9.74 -17.03 -11.10
N GLY A 67 -11.02 -17.38 -11.23
CA GLY A 67 -12.15 -16.60 -10.72
C GLY A 67 -12.77 -15.73 -11.82
N ALA A 68 -12.88 -14.42 -11.59
CA ALA A 68 -13.50 -13.48 -12.52
C ALA A 68 -12.55 -13.07 -13.66
N VAL A 69 -12.10 -14.05 -14.44
CA VAL A 69 -11.21 -13.87 -15.59
C VAL A 69 -11.78 -14.58 -16.82
N VAL A 70 -11.56 -14.02 -18.01
CA VAL A 70 -12.06 -14.61 -19.26
C VAL A 70 -11.34 -15.92 -19.57
N GLU A 71 -10.02 -15.94 -19.40
CA GLU A 71 -9.17 -17.11 -19.66
C GLU A 71 -8.31 -17.40 -18.43
N PRO A 72 -8.72 -18.35 -17.57
CA PRO A 72 -7.90 -18.83 -16.47
C PRO A 72 -6.63 -19.50 -16.98
N PHE A 73 -5.51 -19.30 -16.29
CA PHE A 73 -4.24 -19.93 -16.65
C PHE A 73 -3.41 -20.27 -15.42
N SER A 74 -2.41 -21.12 -15.63
CA SER A 74 -1.38 -21.46 -14.65
C SER A 74 -0.01 -21.34 -15.26
N LEU A 75 0.97 -20.91 -14.47
CA LEU A 75 2.38 -20.84 -14.86
C LEU A 75 3.20 -21.70 -13.90
N LYS A 76 4.13 -22.48 -14.45
CA LYS A 76 5.23 -23.08 -13.71
C LYS A 76 6.28 -22.03 -13.37
N TRP A 77 7.16 -22.36 -12.43
CA TRP A 77 8.18 -21.44 -11.94
C TRP A 77 9.01 -20.80 -13.07
N ALA A 78 9.45 -21.62 -14.04
CA ALA A 78 10.24 -21.14 -15.17
C ALA A 78 9.48 -20.12 -16.04
N GLU A 79 8.21 -20.40 -16.34
CA GLU A 79 7.37 -19.53 -17.16
C GLU A 79 7.08 -18.21 -16.44
N PHE A 80 6.77 -18.26 -15.14
CA PHE A 80 6.54 -17.08 -14.32
C PHE A 80 7.79 -16.19 -14.25
N ARG A 81 8.98 -16.78 -14.13
CA ARG A 81 10.25 -16.05 -14.10
C ARG A 81 10.66 -15.46 -15.45
N SER A 82 10.08 -15.94 -16.56
CA SER A 82 10.31 -15.39 -17.90
C SER A 82 9.41 -14.21 -18.26
N LEU A 83 8.49 -13.82 -17.37
CA LEU A 83 7.70 -12.60 -17.55
C LEU A 83 8.60 -11.35 -17.54
N PRO A 84 8.27 -10.33 -18.35
CA PRO A 84 9.08 -9.12 -18.52
C PRO A 84 9.14 -8.22 -17.27
#